data_AF-K2BL60-F1
#
_entry.id   AF-K2BL60-F1
#
_cell.length_a   1.000
_cell.length_b   1.000
_cell.length_c   1.000
_cell.angle_alpha   90.00
_cell.angle_beta   90.00
_cell.angle_gamma   90.00
#
_symmetry.space_group_name_H-M   'P 1'
#
loop_
_entity.id
_entity.type
_entity.pdbx_description
1 polymer ?
#
loop_
_entity_poly.entity_id
_entity_poly.type
_entity_poly.pdbx_seq_one_letter_code
_entity_poly.pdbx_strand_id
1 'polypeptide(L)'
;MFAGRLLNALEKLEKKMPPASLSGVDNFSRRSFIDAANFEKGVAEIYETRSGRSAVIDIKPAKFPLSPLNRVLFLARYENYSEVLDILKPVSGYLQNASLSVRPDDENFWFGALCGLNVSRICRAGEMPAPTMMWRHDGIGALIEMTKFCDIEKY
;
A
#
# COMPACT_ATOMS: atom_id res chain seq x y z
N MET A 1 -3.92 18.48 -8.49
CA MET A 1 -3.68 17.05 -8.79
C MET A 1 -3.91 16.20 -7.52
N PHE A 2 -4.22 14.91 -7.65
CA PHE A 2 -4.46 14.02 -6.50
C PHE A 2 -3.20 13.78 -5.66
N ALA A 3 -2.03 13.61 -6.28
CA ALA A 3 -0.74 13.47 -5.59
C ALA A 3 -0.46 14.63 -4.60
N GLY A 4 -0.69 15.88 -5.02
CA GLY A 4 -0.55 17.03 -4.14
C GLY A 4 -1.56 17.04 -2.97
N ARG A 5 -2.75 16.45 -3.11
CA ARG A 5 -3.69 16.28 -1.98
C ARG A 5 -3.19 15.24 -0.98
N LEU A 6 -2.64 14.13 -1.47
CA LEU A 6 -2.00 13.11 -0.63
C LEU A 6 -0.81 13.69 0.14
N LEU A 7 0.05 14.47 -0.54
CA LEU A 7 1.17 15.14 0.09
C LEU A 7 0.74 16.07 1.22
N ASN A 8 -0.24 16.94 0.96
CA ASN A 8 -0.81 17.83 1.98
C ASN A 8 -1.44 17.06 3.15
N ALA A 9 -2.06 15.91 2.89
CA ALA A 9 -2.60 15.04 3.94
C ALA A 9 -1.47 14.43 4.79
N LEU A 10 -0.37 13.99 4.17
CA LEU A 10 0.82 13.51 4.88
C LEU A 10 1.45 14.61 5.73
N GLU A 11 1.53 15.86 5.26
CA GLU A 11 2.03 16.97 6.07
C GLU A 11 1.18 17.23 7.32
N LYS A 12 -0.14 17.14 7.19
CA LYS A 12 -1.05 17.23 8.33
C LYS A 12 -0.89 16.05 9.28
N LEU A 13 -0.74 14.84 8.73
CA LEU A 13 -0.55 13.61 9.49
C LEU A 13 0.76 13.65 10.28
N GLU A 14 1.86 14.15 9.70
CA GLU A 14 3.15 14.31 10.39
C GLU A 14 3.07 15.23 11.62
N LYS A 15 2.19 16.25 11.59
CA LYS A 15 1.97 17.12 12.75
C LYS A 15 1.19 16.43 13.86
N LYS A 16 0.16 15.66 13.50
CA LYS A 16 -0.71 14.95 14.44
C LYS A 16 -0.03 13.71 15.03
N MET A 17 0.68 12.99 14.17
CA MET A 17 1.35 11.71 14.45
C MET A 17 2.73 11.74 13.78
N PRO A 18 3.75 12.29 14.46
CA PRO A 18 5.10 12.33 13.95
C PRO A 18 5.60 10.93 13.58
N PRO A 19 6.34 10.77 12.47
CA PRO A 19 7.00 9.50 12.17
C PRO A 19 8.03 9.19 13.25
N ALA A 20 8.28 7.90 13.48
CA ALA A 20 9.37 7.45 14.32
C ALA A 20 10.71 7.94 13.77
N SER A 21 11.67 8.21 14.66
CA SER A 21 13.03 8.51 14.25
C SER A 21 13.66 7.29 13.61
N LEU A 22 14.21 7.46 12.40
CA LEU A 22 14.91 6.40 11.69
C LEU A 22 16.38 6.35 12.11
N SER A 23 16.96 5.15 12.10
CA SER A 23 18.41 5.01 12.20
C SER A 23 19.08 5.67 10.98
N GLY A 24 20.38 5.99 11.09
CA GLY A 24 21.13 6.56 9.95
C GLY A 24 21.11 5.62 8.73
N VAL A 25 21.15 4.31 8.96
CA VAL A 25 21.12 3.28 7.92
C VAL A 25 19.76 3.20 7.23
N ASP A 26 18.66 3.21 8.00
CA ASP A 26 17.31 3.18 7.43
C ASP A 26 17.02 4.46 6.65
N ASN A 27 17.47 5.60 7.17
CA ASN A 27 17.28 6.88 6.50
C ASN A 27 18.08 6.95 5.18
N PHE A 28 19.33 6.47 5.18
CA PHE A 28 20.13 6.35 3.97
C PHE A 28 19.49 5.41 2.94
N SER A 29 19.02 4.23 3.38
CA SER A 29 18.39 3.25 2.49
C SER A 29 17.11 3.80 1.86
N ARG A 30 16.26 4.46 2.65
CA ARG A 30 15.06 5.15 2.18
C ARG A 30 15.41 6.25 1.18
N ARG A 31 16.39 7.10 1.50
CA ARG A 31 16.77 8.22 0.63
C ARG A 31 17.36 7.74 -0.69
N SER A 32 18.26 6.77 -0.64
CA SER A 32 18.86 6.14 -1.82
C SER A 32 17.78 5.56 -2.75
N PHE A 33 16.76 4.89 -2.19
CA PHE A 33 15.63 4.40 -2.98
C PHE A 33 14.88 5.55 -3.67
N ILE A 34 14.52 6.61 -2.94
CA ILE A 34 13.78 7.76 -3.50
C ILE A 34 14.60 8.45 -4.60
N ASP A 35 15.89 8.66 -4.35
CA ASP A 35 16.78 9.32 -5.32
C ASP A 35 16.93 8.46 -6.59
N ALA A 36 17.11 7.15 -6.44
CA ALA A 36 17.18 6.21 -7.57
C ALA A 36 15.87 6.15 -8.37
N ALA A 37 14.72 6.27 -7.70
CA ALA A 37 13.41 6.26 -8.36
C ALA A 37 13.23 7.39 -9.39
N ASN A 38 13.96 8.51 -9.28
CA ASN A 38 13.92 9.58 -10.30
C ASN A 38 14.39 9.12 -11.68
N PHE A 39 15.16 8.04 -11.76
CA PHE A 39 15.73 7.52 -13.00
C PHE A 39 14.94 6.33 -13.56
N GLU A 40 13.89 5.88 -12.86
CA GLU A 40 13.08 4.74 -13.28
C GLU A 40 12.07 5.15 -14.35
N LYS A 41 12.03 4.38 -15.46
CA LYS A 41 11.21 4.67 -16.66
C LYS A 41 9.69 4.72 -16.38
N GLY A 42 9.25 4.19 -15.23
CA GLY A 42 7.85 4.18 -14.79
C GLY A 42 7.50 5.23 -13.75
N VAL A 43 8.43 6.10 -13.34
CA VAL A 43 8.18 7.17 -12.36
C VAL A 43 7.92 8.46 -13.10
N ALA A 44 6.76 9.07 -12.85
CA ALA A 44 6.36 10.33 -13.46
C ALA A 44 6.86 11.53 -12.64
N GLU A 45 6.65 11.49 -11.32
CA GLU A 45 7.04 12.57 -10.43
C GLU A 45 7.16 12.06 -8.98
N ILE A 46 8.04 12.69 -8.21
CA ILE A 46 8.24 12.42 -6.78
C ILE A 46 7.93 13.70 -6.00
N TYR A 47 7.08 13.56 -5.00
CA TYR A 47 6.71 14.64 -4.10
C TYR A 47 7.13 14.29 -2.68
N GLU A 48 7.85 15.19 -2.02
CA GLU A 48 8.28 15.03 -0.63
C GLU A 48 7.63 16.09 0.26
N THR A 49 7.28 15.72 1.48
CA THR A 49 6.78 16.69 2.46
C THR A 49 7.86 17.70 2.79
N ARG A 50 7.49 18.90 3.28
CA ARG A 50 8.49 19.91 3.66
C ARG A 50 9.51 19.43 4.69
N SER A 51 9.19 18.40 5.47
CA SER A 51 10.11 17.82 6.44
C SER A 51 11.01 16.74 5.86
N GLY A 52 10.76 16.28 4.62
CA GLY A 52 11.46 15.18 3.95
C GLY A 52 11.14 13.79 4.51
N ARG A 53 10.23 13.69 5.50
CA ARG A 53 9.97 12.44 6.25
C ARG A 53 8.89 11.56 5.62
N SER A 54 8.13 12.07 4.67
CA SER A 54 7.17 11.28 3.87
C SER A 54 7.28 11.66 2.40
N ALA A 55 6.96 10.71 1.52
CA ALA A 55 7.00 10.91 0.08
C ALA A 55 5.82 10.24 -0.63
N VAL A 56 5.40 10.83 -1.76
CA VAL A 56 4.45 10.26 -2.72
C VAL A 56 5.16 10.15 -4.06
N ILE A 57 5.18 8.95 -4.63
CA ILE A 57 5.81 8.67 -5.92
C ILE A 57 4.70 8.33 -6.93
N ASP A 58 4.46 9.20 -7.91
CA ASP A 58 3.52 8.97 -9.02
C ASP A 58 4.17 8.02 -10.03
N ILE A 59 3.54 6.86 -10.24
CA ILE A 59 4.07 5.78 -11.05
C ILE A 59 3.08 5.28 -12.10
N LYS A 60 3.62 4.83 -13.23
CA LYS A 60 2.96 3.95 -14.20
C LYS A 60 3.85 2.70 -14.38
N PRO A 61 3.82 1.77 -13.42
CA PRO A 61 4.77 0.68 -13.37
C PRO A 61 4.35 -0.48 -14.28
N ALA A 62 5.32 -1.21 -14.83
CA ALA A 62 5.05 -2.53 -15.42
C ALA A 62 4.91 -3.63 -14.35
N LYS A 63 5.51 -3.44 -13.17
CA LYS A 63 5.40 -4.28 -11.97
C LYS A 63 5.43 -3.40 -10.73
N PHE A 64 4.61 -3.67 -9.74
CA PHE A 64 4.55 -2.82 -8.56
C PHE A 64 5.88 -2.86 -7.77
N PRO A 65 6.48 -1.70 -7.44
CA PRO A 65 7.75 -1.66 -6.71
C PRO A 65 7.57 -2.09 -5.25
N LEU A 66 8.58 -2.76 -4.68
CA LEU A 66 8.61 -3.01 -3.24
C LEU A 66 8.94 -1.71 -2.50
N SER A 67 8.15 -1.40 -1.48
CA SER A 67 8.31 -0.16 -0.73
C SER A 67 9.58 -0.17 0.13
N PRO A 68 10.32 0.96 0.21
CA PRO A 68 11.38 1.14 1.20
C PRO A 68 10.81 1.39 2.62
N LEU A 69 9.50 1.17 2.80
CA LEU A 69 8.73 1.43 4.01
C LEU A 69 8.79 2.92 4.39
N ASN A 70 8.68 3.23 5.68
CA ASN A 70 9.05 4.54 6.23
C ASN A 70 8.34 5.73 5.55
N ARG A 71 7.00 5.63 5.43
CA ARG A 71 6.09 6.66 4.87
C ARG A 71 6.40 7.06 3.43
N VAL A 72 6.73 6.09 2.59
CA VAL A 72 6.76 6.23 1.14
C VAL A 72 5.50 5.59 0.54
N LEU A 73 4.69 6.41 -0.14
CA LEU A 73 3.46 6.01 -0.79
C LEU A 73 3.65 5.99 -2.32
N PHE A 74 3.24 4.92 -2.98
CA PHE A 74 3.16 4.89 -4.44
C PHE A 74 1.74 5.23 -4.89
N LEU A 75 1.62 6.16 -5.83
CA LEU A 75 0.39 6.49 -6.51
C LEU A 75 0.44 5.91 -7.92
N ALA A 76 -0.23 4.78 -8.13
CA ALA A 76 -0.35 4.15 -9.44
C ALA A 76 -1.69 4.50 -10.09
N ARG A 77 -1.66 4.93 -11.35
CA ARG A 77 -2.86 5.11 -12.19
C ARG A 77 -3.06 3.87 -13.06
N TYR A 78 -4.31 3.50 -13.28
CA TYR A 78 -4.70 2.38 -14.14
C TYR A 78 -5.90 2.80 -14.99
N GLU A 79 -6.01 2.24 -16.19
CA GLU A 79 -7.13 2.52 -17.11
C GLU A 79 -8.21 1.44 -17.03
N ASN A 80 -7.84 0.21 -16.64
CA ASN A 80 -8.74 -0.93 -16.52
C ASN A 80 -8.33 -1.83 -15.34
N TYR A 81 -9.24 -2.72 -14.95
CA TYR A 81 -9.02 -3.55 -13.76
C TYR A 81 -7.90 -4.57 -13.94
N SER A 82 -7.71 -5.10 -15.16
CA SER A 82 -6.63 -6.05 -15.46
C SER A 82 -5.25 -5.47 -15.17
N GLU A 83 -5.01 -4.19 -15.48
CA GLU A 83 -3.73 -3.54 -15.17
C GLU A 83 -3.37 -3.60 -13.69
N VAL A 84 -4.35 -3.42 -12.80
CA VAL A 84 -4.13 -3.50 -11.35
C VAL A 84 -3.71 -4.91 -10.95
N LEU A 85 -4.38 -5.93 -11.48
CA LEU A 85 -4.06 -7.33 -11.18
C LEU A 85 -2.68 -7.70 -11.71
N ASP A 86 -2.33 -7.25 -12.92
CA ASP A 86 -1.05 -7.54 -13.56
C ASP A 86 0.13 -6.91 -12.80
N ILE A 87 0.00 -5.67 -12.31
CA ILE A 87 1.07 -5.02 -11.54
C ILE A 87 1.20 -5.60 -10.13
N LEU A 88 0.12 -6.09 -9.52
CA LEU A 88 0.12 -6.66 -8.16
C LEU A 88 0.54 -8.14 -8.12
N LYS A 89 0.30 -8.90 -9.19
CA LYS A 89 0.64 -10.33 -9.25
C LYS A 89 2.12 -10.65 -8.89
N PRO A 90 3.13 -9.90 -9.34
CA PRO A 90 4.52 -10.14 -8.94
C PRO A 90 4.80 -9.94 -7.44
N VAL A 91 3.98 -9.14 -6.76
CA VAL A 91 4.14 -8.82 -5.33
C VAL A 91 3.08 -9.49 -4.46
N SER A 92 2.29 -10.44 -5.00
CA SER A 92 1.20 -11.12 -4.29
C SER A 92 1.66 -11.83 -3.01
N GLY A 93 2.93 -12.18 -2.89
CA GLY A 93 3.51 -12.77 -1.67
C GLY A 93 3.74 -11.76 -0.53
N TYR A 94 3.71 -10.46 -0.83
CA TYR A 94 3.92 -9.37 0.12
C TYR A 94 2.64 -8.60 0.44
N LEU A 95 1.53 -8.92 -0.23
CA LEU A 95 0.24 -8.26 0.02
C LEU A 95 -0.33 -8.77 1.35
N GLN A 96 -0.58 -7.85 2.28
CA GLN A 96 -1.13 -8.18 3.59
C GLN A 96 -2.60 -7.77 3.69
N ASN A 97 -2.86 -6.48 3.52
CA ASN A 97 -4.17 -5.89 3.62
C ASN A 97 -4.46 -4.98 2.42
N ALA A 98 -5.75 -4.77 2.15
CA ALA A 98 -6.23 -3.84 1.14
C ALA A 98 -7.43 -3.05 1.66
N SER A 99 -7.67 -1.90 1.05
CA SER A 99 -8.85 -1.09 1.29
C SER A 99 -9.44 -0.76 -0.07
N LEU A 100 -10.75 -0.90 -0.17
CA LEU A 100 -11.49 -0.63 -1.39
C LEU A 100 -12.32 0.64 -1.26
N SER A 101 -12.26 1.46 -2.29
CA SER A 101 -13.11 2.63 -2.47
C SER A 101 -13.56 2.62 -3.93
N VAL A 102 -14.41 1.63 -4.23
CA VAL A 102 -14.93 1.31 -5.56
C VAL A 102 -16.46 1.45 -5.57
N ARG A 103 -17.09 1.34 -6.75
CA ARG A 103 -18.56 1.36 -6.82
C ARG A 103 -19.11 0.07 -6.20
N PRO A 104 -20.32 0.09 -5.59
CA PRO A 104 -20.91 -1.10 -4.99
C PRO A 104 -20.99 -2.30 -5.94
N ASP A 105 -21.28 -2.05 -7.22
CA ASP A 105 -21.38 -3.09 -8.26
C ASP A 105 -20.03 -3.79 -8.54
N ASP A 106 -18.91 -3.12 -8.25
CA ASP A 106 -17.56 -3.63 -8.48
C ASP A 106 -16.97 -4.36 -7.26
N GLU A 107 -17.60 -4.24 -6.07
CA GLU A 107 -17.05 -4.77 -4.82
C GLU A 107 -16.76 -6.26 -4.89
N ASN A 108 -17.73 -7.06 -5.35
CA ASN A 108 -17.61 -8.52 -5.39
C ASN A 108 -16.47 -8.97 -6.31
N PHE A 109 -16.28 -8.27 -7.44
CA PHE A 109 -15.15 -8.52 -8.32
C PHE A 109 -13.83 -8.28 -7.60
N TRP A 110 -13.68 -7.11 -6.95
CA TRP A 110 -12.44 -6.74 -6.27
C TRP A 110 -12.14 -7.60 -5.05
N PHE A 111 -13.16 -8.03 -4.29
CA PHE A 111 -12.99 -9.00 -3.22
C PHE A 111 -12.40 -10.30 -3.77
N GLY A 112 -13.04 -10.91 -4.77
CA GLY A 112 -12.55 -12.15 -5.36
C GLY A 112 -11.13 -12.01 -5.93
N ALA A 113 -10.86 -10.93 -6.66
CA ALA A 113 -9.57 -10.70 -7.30
C ALA A 113 -8.44 -10.48 -6.27
N LEU A 114 -8.65 -9.67 -5.24
CA LEU A 114 -7.64 -9.41 -4.21
C LEU A 114 -7.42 -10.62 -3.30
N CYS A 115 -8.47 -11.37 -2.95
CA CYS A 115 -8.35 -12.66 -2.27
C CYS A 115 -7.47 -13.63 -3.10
N GLY A 116 -7.70 -13.69 -4.41
CA GLY A 116 -6.88 -14.50 -5.34
C GLY A 116 -5.41 -14.06 -5.43
N LEU A 117 -5.11 -12.81 -5.05
CA LEU A 117 -3.76 -12.25 -4.95
C LEU A 117 -3.16 -12.36 -3.53
N ASN A 118 -3.73 -13.20 -2.67
CA ASN A 118 -3.30 -13.45 -1.29
C ASN A 118 -3.43 -12.26 -0.32
N VAL A 119 -4.25 -11.25 -0.64
CA VAL A 119 -4.65 -10.30 0.40
C VAL A 119 -5.33 -11.08 1.52
N SER A 120 -4.90 -10.86 2.76
CA SER A 120 -5.40 -11.57 3.94
C SER A 120 -6.45 -10.79 4.73
N ARG A 121 -6.62 -9.50 4.43
CA ARG A 121 -7.61 -8.62 5.04
C ARG A 121 -8.05 -7.53 4.07
N ILE A 122 -9.35 -7.35 3.90
CA ILE A 122 -9.92 -6.19 3.21
C ILE A 122 -10.73 -5.39 4.23
N CYS A 123 -10.38 -4.12 4.43
CA CYS A 123 -10.98 -3.26 5.44
C CYS A 123 -11.25 -1.85 4.91
N ARG A 124 -11.80 -0.98 5.76
CA ARG A 124 -12.04 0.43 5.43
C ARG A 124 -10.72 1.20 5.34
N ALA A 125 -10.71 2.24 4.50
CA ALA A 125 -9.59 3.14 4.39
C ALA A 125 -9.29 3.78 5.75
N GLY A 126 -8.03 3.67 6.19
CA GLY A 126 -7.58 4.16 7.50
C GLY A 126 -7.50 3.08 8.59
N GLU A 127 -8.18 1.94 8.42
CA GLU A 127 -8.21 0.85 9.42
C GLU A 127 -7.11 -0.21 9.19
N MET A 128 -6.34 -0.10 8.10
CA MET A 128 -5.22 -1.02 7.81
C MET A 128 -4.23 -1.16 8.98
N PRO A 129 -3.81 -0.09 9.69
CA PRO A 129 -2.86 -0.19 10.81
C PRO A 129 -3.48 -0.73 12.11
N ALA A 130 -4.80 -0.86 12.18
CA ALA A 130 -5.54 -1.26 13.37
C ALA A 130 -6.43 -2.47 13.04
N PRO A 131 -5.86 -3.69 12.99
CA PRO A 131 -6.66 -4.90 12.79
C PRO A 131 -7.62 -5.12 13.96
N THR A 132 -8.79 -5.68 13.65
CA THR A 132 -9.73 -6.11 14.68
C THR A 132 -9.18 -7.33 15.43
N MET A 133 -9.60 -7.53 16.68
CA MET A 133 -9.27 -8.75 17.46
C MET A 133 -9.83 -10.04 16.84
N MET A 134 -10.66 -9.91 15.80
CA MET A 134 -11.22 -11.04 15.05
C MET A 134 -10.32 -11.48 13.88
N TRP A 135 -9.29 -10.70 13.56
CA TRP A 135 -8.37 -11.01 12.48
C TRP A 135 -7.53 -12.23 12.82
N ARG A 136 -7.58 -13.25 11.96
CA ARG A 136 -7.13 -14.62 12.31
C ARG A 136 -5.62 -14.85 12.26
N HIS A 137 -4.81 -13.81 12.08
CA HIS A 137 -3.35 -13.98 12.03
C HIS A 137 -2.72 -14.39 13.36
N ASP A 138 -3.44 -14.28 14.50
CA ASP A 138 -2.89 -14.53 15.84
C ASP A 138 -3.40 -15.82 16.54
N GLY A 139 -3.75 -16.87 15.79
CA GLY A 139 -4.08 -18.18 16.36
C GLY A 139 -4.17 -19.30 15.32
N ILE A 140 -3.21 -20.23 15.35
CA ILE A 140 -3.05 -21.23 14.29
C ILE A 140 -3.57 -22.59 14.76
N GLY A 141 -4.71 -23.03 14.21
CA GLY A 141 -5.07 -24.45 14.20
C GLY A 141 -4.35 -25.17 13.06
N ALA A 142 -3.91 -26.42 13.23
CA ALA A 142 -3.04 -27.12 12.27
C ALA A 142 -3.55 -27.18 10.81
N LEU A 143 -4.86 -27.12 10.58
CA LEU A 143 -5.44 -27.11 9.23
C LEU A 143 -5.48 -25.72 8.58
N ILE A 144 -5.41 -24.66 9.38
CA ILE A 144 -5.49 -23.28 8.89
C ILE A 144 -4.29 -22.94 8.00
N GLU A 145 -3.12 -23.53 8.28
CA GLU A 145 -1.88 -23.36 7.50
C GLU A 145 -2.00 -23.91 6.07
N MET A 146 -2.94 -24.82 5.82
CA MET A 146 -3.18 -25.41 4.50
C MET A 146 -4.15 -24.59 3.64
N THR A 147 -4.67 -23.48 4.16
CA THR A 147 -5.70 -22.67 3.52
C THR A 147 -5.33 -21.19 3.56
N LYS A 148 -5.75 -20.42 2.56
CA LYS A 148 -5.61 -18.97 2.57
C LYS A 148 -6.96 -18.34 2.87
N PHE A 149 -7.02 -17.52 3.92
CA PHE A 149 -8.20 -16.74 4.27
C PHE A 149 -7.97 -15.27 3.92
N CYS A 150 -9.05 -14.61 3.51
CA CYS A 150 -9.12 -13.17 3.45
C CYS A 150 -10.32 -12.73 4.27
N ASP A 151 -10.08 -12.05 5.39
CA ASP A 151 -11.15 -11.48 6.20
C ASP A 151 -11.66 -10.21 5.53
N ILE A 152 -12.97 -10.14 5.25
CA ILE A 152 -13.62 -8.96 4.67
C ILE A 152 -14.36 -8.25 5.80
N GLU A 153 -13.78 -7.16 6.27
CA GLU A 153 -14.37 -6.27 7.26
C GLU A 153 -15.21 -5.24 6.52
N LYS A 154 -16.50 -5.55 6.35
CA LYS A 154 -17.49 -4.51 6.07
C LYS A 154 -17.74 -3.73 7.37
N TYR A 155 -18.23 -2.49 7.25
CA TYR A 155 -18.79 -1.62 8.30
C TYR A 155 -17.87 -0.60 8.95
#